data_AF-A0A377E7S4-F1
#
_entry.id   AF-A0A377E7S4-F1
#
_cell.length_a   1.000
_cell.length_b   1.000
_cell.length_c   1.000
_cell.angle_alpha   90.00
_cell.angle_beta   90.00
_cell.angle_gamma   90.00
#
_symmetry.space_group_name_H-M   'P 1'
#
loop_
_entity.id
_entity.type
_entity.pdbx_description
1 polymer ?
#
loop_
_entity_poly.entity_id
_entity_poly.type
_entity_poly.pdbx_seq_one_letter_code
_entity_poly.pdbx_strand_id
1 'polypeptide(L)'
;MTDFRTVFRQMPKLSTGNHFGGRLVFDGKGYLFIALGENNQRPTAQDLDKLQGKLVRLTDQGEIPDDNPFIKESGARAEIWSYGIRNPQGMAMNPWSNALWLNEHGPRGGDEINIPQKGKNYGWPLATWGINYSGFKIPEAKGEIVAGTEQPVFTGKIRPL
;
A
#
# COMPACT_ATOMS: atom_id res chain seq x y z
N MET A 1 -21.79 -24.21 -0.31
CA MET A 1 -21.44 -23.17 -1.31
C MET A 1 -20.41 -23.77 -2.24
N THR A 2 -20.67 -23.85 -3.55
CA THR A 2 -19.83 -24.57 -4.53
C THR A 2 -19.31 -23.71 -5.69
N ASP A 3 -19.76 -22.46 -5.84
CA ASP A 3 -19.35 -21.57 -6.94
C ASP A 3 -18.62 -20.33 -6.41
N PHE A 4 -17.29 -20.42 -6.30
CA PHE A 4 -16.44 -19.28 -6.01
C PHE A 4 -15.79 -18.75 -7.29
N ARG A 5 -15.93 -17.44 -7.55
CA ARG A 5 -15.19 -16.72 -8.59
C ARG A 5 -14.01 -15.99 -7.95
N THR A 6 -12.83 -16.10 -8.57
CA THR A 6 -11.69 -15.26 -8.18
C THR A 6 -11.93 -13.84 -8.70
N VAL A 7 -12.04 -12.87 -7.79
CA VAL A 7 -12.19 -11.44 -8.10
C VAL A 7 -10.83 -10.79 -8.32
N PHE A 8 -9.89 -11.07 -7.42
CA PHE A 8 -8.57 -10.45 -7.43
C PHE A 8 -7.52 -11.43 -6.95
N ARG A 9 -6.30 -11.27 -7.47
CA ARG A 9 -5.13 -12.05 -7.07
C ARG A 9 -3.87 -11.20 -7.17
N GLN A 10 -3.16 -11.07 -6.06
CA GLN A 10 -1.84 -10.44 -6.05
C GLN A 10 -0.89 -11.22 -6.97
N MET A 11 -0.20 -10.52 -7.88
CA MET A 11 0.84 -11.10 -8.71
C MET A 11 2.11 -10.24 -8.69
N PRO A 12 3.31 -10.85 -8.69
CA PRO A 12 3.55 -12.29 -8.55
C PRO A 12 3.06 -12.82 -7.19
N LYS A 13 2.72 -14.12 -7.15
CA LYS A 13 2.43 -14.79 -5.89
C LYS A 13 3.74 -15.00 -5.16
N LEU A 14 3.87 -14.42 -3.98
CA LEU A 14 5.00 -14.66 -3.08
C LEU A 14 4.45 -15.28 -1.79
N SER A 15 5.21 -16.18 -1.18
CA SER A 15 4.80 -16.90 0.03
C SER A 15 5.92 -16.84 1.06
N THR A 16 6.09 -15.68 1.67
CA THR A 16 7.09 -15.42 2.73
C THR A 16 6.50 -15.45 4.14
N GLY A 17 5.18 -15.65 4.27
CA GLY A 17 4.47 -15.73 5.55
C GLY A 17 4.26 -14.40 6.26
N ASN A 18 4.63 -13.27 5.66
CA ASN A 18 4.57 -11.94 6.27
C ASN A 18 3.97 -10.91 5.32
N HIS A 19 3.46 -9.81 5.87
CA HIS A 19 3.03 -8.61 5.15
C HIS A 19 2.03 -8.87 4.00
N PHE A 20 0.94 -9.58 4.30
CA PHE A 20 -0.13 -9.78 3.31
C PHE A 20 -0.99 -8.53 3.12
N GLY A 21 -1.18 -7.74 4.18
CA GLY A 21 -2.30 -6.81 4.27
C GLY A 21 -3.65 -7.57 4.27
N GLY A 22 -4.52 -7.26 3.31
CA GLY A 22 -5.75 -8.00 3.05
C GLY A 22 -7.04 -7.27 3.43
N ARG A 23 -6.97 -6.02 3.90
CA ARG A 23 -8.19 -5.24 4.18
C ARG A 23 -8.89 -4.85 2.88
N LEU A 24 -10.22 -4.95 2.90
CA LEU A 24 -11.14 -4.59 1.84
C LEU A 24 -12.04 -3.46 2.33
N VAL A 25 -12.22 -2.41 1.53
CA VAL A 25 -13.12 -1.30 1.85
C VAL A 25 -13.86 -0.87 0.57
N PHE A 26 -15.20 -0.94 0.60
CA PHE A 26 -16.02 -0.29 -0.42
C PHE A 26 -16.17 1.19 -0.10
N ASP A 27 -16.08 2.04 -1.11
CA ASP A 27 -16.18 3.50 -0.92
C ASP A 27 -17.60 4.05 -0.97
N GLY A 28 -18.58 3.21 -1.30
CA GLY A 28 -19.98 3.58 -1.47
C GLY A 28 -20.28 4.34 -2.77
N LYS A 29 -19.33 4.40 -3.69
CA LYS A 29 -19.41 5.14 -4.98
C LYS A 29 -19.12 4.24 -6.18
N GLY A 30 -19.14 2.92 -5.99
CA GLY A 30 -18.92 1.92 -7.04
C GLY A 30 -17.51 1.33 -7.08
N TYR A 31 -16.67 1.58 -6.07
CA TYR A 31 -15.31 1.06 -6.03
C TYR A 31 -14.99 0.24 -4.76
N LEU A 32 -14.10 -0.72 -4.94
CA LEU A 32 -13.50 -1.55 -3.91
C LEU A 32 -12.00 -1.23 -3.82
N PHE A 33 -11.55 -0.90 -2.61
CA PHE A 33 -10.13 -0.74 -2.28
C PHE A 33 -9.58 -1.98 -1.57
N ILE A 34 -8.39 -2.41 -1.98
CA ILE A 34 -7.71 -3.61 -1.45
C ILE A 34 -6.30 -3.22 -1.00
N ALA A 35 -6.02 -3.42 0.29
CA ALA A 35 -4.70 -3.20 0.88
C ALA A 35 -3.81 -4.42 0.72
N LEU A 36 -2.62 -4.25 0.13
CA LEU A 36 -1.65 -5.33 -0.08
C LEU A 36 -0.30 -4.95 0.49
N GLY A 37 0.21 -5.76 1.41
CA GLY A 37 1.60 -5.62 1.86
C GLY A 37 2.59 -6.16 0.83
N GLU A 38 3.87 -5.87 1.04
CA GLU A 38 4.94 -6.22 0.09
C GLU A 38 5.53 -7.63 0.24
N ASN A 39 4.90 -8.47 1.06
CA ASN A 39 5.37 -9.83 1.35
C ASN A 39 6.82 -9.87 1.88
N ASN A 40 7.23 -8.84 2.62
CA ASN A 40 8.58 -8.69 3.19
C ASN A 40 9.73 -8.70 2.14
N GLN A 41 9.40 -8.46 0.87
CA GLN A 41 10.31 -8.17 -0.24
C GLN A 41 10.32 -6.67 -0.53
N ARG A 42 10.95 -5.90 0.38
CA ARG A 42 10.84 -4.43 0.46
C ARG A 42 10.87 -3.68 -0.88
N PRO A 43 11.83 -3.93 -1.80
CA PRO A 43 11.92 -3.14 -3.04
C PRO A 43 10.68 -3.24 -3.93
N THR A 44 9.95 -4.36 -3.86
CA THR A 44 8.78 -4.61 -4.71
C THR A 44 7.62 -3.64 -4.45
N ALA A 45 7.62 -2.91 -3.33
CA ALA A 45 6.67 -1.83 -3.07
C ALA A 45 6.78 -0.67 -4.09
N GLN A 46 7.97 -0.45 -4.67
CA GLN A 46 8.21 0.57 -5.70
C GLN A 46 7.93 0.08 -7.13
N ASP A 47 7.95 -1.24 -7.33
CA ASP A 47 7.79 -1.86 -8.63
C ASP A 47 6.32 -1.82 -9.09
N LEU A 48 6.03 -1.12 -10.19
CA LEU A 48 4.67 -0.99 -10.73
C LEU A 48 4.21 -2.24 -11.51
N ASP A 49 5.13 -3.13 -11.90
CA ASP A 49 4.82 -4.43 -12.53
C ASP A 49 4.34 -5.48 -11.51
N LYS A 50 4.41 -5.16 -10.21
CA LYS A 50 4.07 -6.06 -9.08
C LYS A 50 2.98 -5.48 -8.19
N LEU A 51 2.21 -6.35 -7.56
CA LEU A 51 1.12 -5.99 -6.65
C LEU A 51 1.52 -6.05 -5.16
N GLN A 52 2.81 -6.14 -4.88
CA GLN A 52 3.36 -6.04 -3.52
C GLN A 52 3.43 -4.59 -3.07
N GLY A 53 2.98 -4.30 -1.85
CA GLY A 53 3.08 -2.96 -1.26
C GLY A 53 2.26 -1.92 -2.04
N LYS A 54 1.01 -2.27 -2.35
CA LYS A 54 0.09 -1.48 -3.18
C LYS A 54 -1.25 -1.31 -2.49
N LEU A 55 -1.86 -0.16 -2.72
CA LEU A 55 -3.30 0.00 -2.61
C LEU A 55 -3.88 -0.22 -4.01
N VAL A 56 -4.77 -1.20 -4.13
CA VAL A 56 -5.48 -1.52 -5.37
C VAL A 56 -6.87 -0.92 -5.33
N ARG A 57 -7.37 -0.44 -6.48
CA ARG A 57 -8.76 -0.02 -6.67
C ARG A 57 -9.38 -0.78 -7.83
N LEU A 58 -10.49 -1.46 -7.56
CA LEU A 58 -11.34 -2.14 -8.52
C LEU A 58 -12.72 -1.49 -8.52
N THR A 59 -13.56 -1.79 -9.50
CA THR A 59 -15.00 -1.56 -9.38
C THR A 59 -15.58 -2.45 -8.28
N ASP A 60 -16.79 -2.17 -7.82
CA ASP A 60 -17.50 -3.01 -6.86
C ASP A 60 -17.84 -4.42 -7.40
N GLN A 61 -17.76 -4.61 -8.72
CA GLN A 61 -17.84 -5.90 -9.41
C GLN A 61 -16.47 -6.59 -9.59
N GLY A 62 -15.39 -5.94 -9.18
CA GLY A 62 -14.03 -6.50 -9.27
C GLY A 62 -13.31 -6.27 -10.58
N GLU A 63 -13.84 -5.43 -11.46
CA GLU A 63 -13.22 -5.09 -12.74
C GLU A 63 -12.23 -3.93 -12.57
N ILE A 64 -11.32 -3.74 -13.52
CA ILE A 64 -10.36 -2.63 -13.49
C ILE A 64 -11.05 -1.34 -13.96
N PRO A 65 -11.10 -0.26 -13.15
CA PRO A 65 -11.62 1.04 -13.57
C PRO A 65 -10.79 1.61 -14.73
N ASP A 66 -11.48 2.14 -15.75
CA ASP A 66 -10.86 2.75 -16.94
C ASP A 66 -10.09 4.03 -16.62
N ASP A 67 -10.38 4.65 -15.48
CA ASP A 67 -9.71 5.85 -14.99
C ASP A 67 -8.58 5.55 -13.99
N ASN A 68 -8.19 4.29 -13.74
CA ASN A 68 -7.05 4.00 -12.86
C ASN A 68 -5.75 4.66 -13.36
N PRO A 69 -4.87 5.12 -12.44
CA PRO A 69 -3.74 6.00 -12.77
C PRO A 69 -2.72 5.37 -13.73
N PHE A 70 -2.56 4.05 -13.70
CA PHE A 70 -1.54 3.34 -14.48
C PHE A 70 -2.10 2.52 -15.63
N ILE A 71 -3.37 2.72 -16.02
CA ILE A 71 -4.02 1.91 -17.07
C ILE A 71 -3.36 2.02 -18.45
N LYS A 72 -2.72 3.16 -18.73
CA LYS A 72 -1.99 3.42 -19.99
C LYS A 72 -0.48 3.29 -19.85
N GLU A 73 0.01 2.96 -18.65
CA GLU A 73 1.43 2.86 -18.35
C GLU A 73 1.92 1.47 -18.74
N SER A 74 2.77 1.40 -19.77
CA SER A 74 3.27 0.13 -20.28
C SER A 74 4.06 -0.63 -19.20
N GLY A 75 3.67 -1.87 -18.93
CA GLY A 75 4.32 -2.74 -17.94
C GLY A 75 3.85 -2.54 -16.50
N ALA A 76 3.02 -1.54 -16.23
CA ALA A 76 2.41 -1.36 -14.92
C ALA A 76 1.14 -2.22 -14.76
N ARG A 77 0.82 -2.54 -13.50
CA ARG A 77 -0.43 -3.21 -13.12
C ARG A 77 -1.53 -2.17 -13.00
N ALA A 78 -2.50 -2.24 -13.92
CA ALA A 78 -3.59 -1.29 -14.03
C ALA A 78 -4.51 -1.27 -12.80
N GLU A 79 -4.44 -2.28 -11.93
CA GLU A 79 -5.17 -2.35 -10.66
C GLU A 79 -4.65 -1.36 -9.60
N ILE A 80 -3.42 -0.87 -9.75
CA ILE A 80 -2.75 -0.02 -8.76
C ILE A 80 -3.44 1.35 -8.67
N TRP A 81 -3.79 1.75 -7.45
CA TRP A 81 -4.24 3.11 -7.11
C TRP A 81 -3.12 3.94 -6.48
N SER A 82 -2.39 3.36 -5.52
CA SER A 82 -1.24 3.97 -4.85
C SER A 82 -0.18 2.89 -4.57
N TYR A 83 1.07 3.29 -4.40
CA TYR A 83 2.19 2.37 -4.20
C TYR A 83 3.17 2.87 -3.13
N GLY A 84 4.19 2.07 -2.81
CA GLY A 84 5.17 2.43 -1.79
C GLY A 84 4.66 2.29 -0.36
N ILE A 85 3.84 1.28 -0.08
CA ILE A 85 3.39 0.93 1.28
C ILE A 85 4.03 -0.39 1.73
N ARG A 86 4.26 -0.57 3.03
CA ARG A 86 4.92 -1.76 3.61
C ARG A 86 3.91 -2.86 3.93
N ASN A 87 3.10 -2.64 4.97
CA ASN A 87 2.14 -3.64 5.45
C ASN A 87 0.88 -2.96 5.99
N PRO A 88 -0.03 -2.53 5.11
CA PRO A 88 -1.30 -1.91 5.50
C PRO A 88 -2.19 -2.89 6.28
N GLN A 89 -2.80 -2.43 7.38
CA GLN A 89 -3.66 -3.27 8.22
C GLN A 89 -5.08 -2.72 8.29
N GLY A 90 -5.24 -1.52 8.85
CA GLY A 90 -6.49 -0.80 8.93
C GLY A 90 -6.73 0.03 7.67
N MET A 91 -7.97 0.01 7.17
CA MET A 91 -8.47 1.00 6.23
C MET A 91 -9.93 1.31 6.55
N ALA A 92 -10.34 2.55 6.34
CA ALA A 92 -11.72 2.98 6.50
C ALA A 92 -12.00 4.22 5.66
N MET A 93 -13.25 4.37 5.24
CA MET A 93 -13.73 5.65 4.73
C MET A 93 -13.94 6.60 5.92
N ASN A 94 -13.31 7.77 5.86
CA ASN A 94 -13.57 8.83 6.81
C ASN A 94 -14.96 9.43 6.50
N PRO A 95 -15.92 9.39 7.45
CA PRO A 95 -17.31 9.78 7.18
C PRO A 95 -17.50 11.29 6.98
N TRP A 96 -16.56 12.12 7.45
CA TRP A 96 -16.65 13.58 7.32
C TRP A 96 -16.03 14.08 6.02
N SER A 97 -14.90 13.51 5.61
CA SER A 97 -14.21 13.91 4.37
C SER A 97 -14.57 13.05 3.17
N ASN A 98 -15.23 11.91 3.39
CA ASN A 98 -15.55 10.90 2.38
C ASN A 98 -14.32 10.43 1.58
N ALA A 99 -13.17 10.36 2.27
CA ALA A 99 -11.88 9.94 1.74
C ALA A 99 -11.42 8.65 2.43
N LEU A 100 -10.70 7.80 1.70
CA LEU A 100 -10.09 6.60 2.27
C LEU A 100 -8.91 6.98 3.16
N TRP A 101 -8.85 6.39 4.35
CA TRP A 101 -7.72 6.46 5.25
C TRP A 101 -7.18 5.04 5.42
N LEU A 102 -5.87 4.89 5.52
CA LEU A 102 -5.21 3.64 5.84
C LEU A 102 -4.17 3.82 6.93
N ASN A 103 -3.90 2.76 7.67
CA ASN A 103 -2.71 2.65 8.48
C ASN A 103 -1.83 1.50 8.02
N GLU A 104 -0.55 1.57 8.36
CA GLU A 104 0.39 0.50 8.10
C GLU A 104 1.43 0.35 9.21
N HIS A 105 1.95 -0.86 9.35
CA HIS A 105 3.07 -1.12 10.24
C HIS A 105 4.39 -0.73 9.55
N GLY A 106 5.18 0.08 10.24
CA GLY A 106 6.59 0.31 9.92
C GLY A 106 7.47 -0.87 10.35
N PRO A 107 8.79 -0.79 10.11
CA PRO A 107 9.75 -1.75 10.63
C PRO A 107 9.90 -1.60 12.16
N ARG A 108 11.09 -1.26 12.68
CA ARG A 108 11.22 -0.87 14.09
C ARG A 108 10.80 0.59 14.22
N GLY A 109 9.55 0.82 14.62
CA GLY A 109 8.92 2.14 14.57
C GLY A 109 8.54 2.54 13.14
N GLY A 110 7.99 3.73 12.98
CA GLY A 110 7.54 4.25 11.69
C GLY A 110 6.20 3.70 11.22
N ASP A 111 5.31 3.32 12.15
CA ASP A 111 3.91 3.04 11.82
C ASP A 111 3.25 4.33 11.33
N GLU A 112 2.33 4.25 10.37
CA GLU A 112 1.80 5.43 9.70
C GLU A 112 0.27 5.43 9.62
N ILE A 113 -0.30 6.64 9.55
CA ILE A 113 -1.65 6.89 9.04
C ILE A 113 -1.52 7.74 7.77
N ASN A 114 -2.07 7.23 6.67
CA ASN A 114 -1.99 7.80 5.34
C ASN A 114 -3.40 8.08 4.78
N ILE A 115 -3.53 9.15 3.98
CA ILE A 115 -4.71 9.40 3.14
C ILE A 115 -4.30 9.11 1.69
N PRO A 116 -4.48 7.87 1.21
CA PRO A 116 -4.06 7.43 -0.12
C PRO A 116 -4.66 8.25 -1.27
N GLN A 117 -3.82 8.73 -2.16
CA GLN A 117 -4.19 9.50 -3.35
C GLN A 117 -3.86 8.76 -4.66
N LYS A 118 -4.60 9.11 -5.72
CA LYS A 118 -4.46 8.54 -7.06
C LYS A 118 -3.04 8.70 -7.60
N GLY A 119 -2.41 7.57 -7.94
CA GLY A 119 -1.08 7.49 -8.57
C GLY A 119 0.09 7.85 -7.64
N LYS A 120 -0.16 8.06 -6.34
CA LYS A 120 0.87 8.55 -5.42
C LYS A 120 1.73 7.44 -4.81
N ASN A 121 2.97 7.82 -4.52
CA ASN A 121 4.00 7.00 -3.88
C ASN A 121 4.09 7.34 -2.38
N TYR A 122 3.86 6.37 -1.51
CA TYR A 122 3.98 6.52 -0.05
C TYR A 122 5.39 6.18 0.47
N GLY A 123 6.31 5.87 -0.45
CA GLY A 123 7.74 5.97 -0.23
C GLY A 123 8.43 4.70 0.25
N TRP A 124 7.76 3.75 0.88
CA TRP A 124 8.42 2.51 1.32
C TRP A 124 9.09 1.76 0.14
N PRO A 125 10.35 1.30 0.26
CA PRO A 125 11.27 1.43 1.39
C PRO A 125 12.25 2.61 1.28
N LEU A 126 12.10 3.45 0.26
CA LEU A 126 12.98 4.60 0.02
C LEU A 126 12.82 5.67 1.10
N ALA A 127 11.58 5.92 1.51
CA ALA A 127 11.24 6.78 2.63
C ALA A 127 10.69 5.93 3.78
N THR A 128 11.17 6.16 5.00
CA THR A 128 10.62 5.53 6.21
C THR A 128 10.98 6.33 7.46
N TRP A 129 10.03 6.42 8.38
CA TRP A 129 10.22 6.95 9.74
C TRP A 129 10.74 5.90 10.73
N GLY A 130 10.93 4.66 10.27
CA GLY A 130 11.44 3.56 11.06
C GLY A 130 12.90 3.22 10.76
N ILE A 131 13.45 2.32 11.56
CA ILE A 131 14.76 1.71 11.32
C ILE A 131 14.60 0.20 11.17
N ASN A 132 15.65 -0.46 10.71
CA ASN A 132 15.71 -1.91 10.74
C ASN A 132 15.67 -2.42 12.19
N TYR A 133 15.13 -3.61 12.42
CA TYR A 133 15.08 -4.21 13.77
C TYR A 133 16.48 -4.40 14.39
N SER A 134 17.52 -4.48 13.56
CA SER A 134 18.93 -4.45 13.99
C SER A 134 19.37 -3.15 14.66
N GLY A 135 18.60 -2.07 14.53
CA GLY A 135 18.96 -0.73 15.01
C GLY A 135 19.65 0.16 13.97
N PHE A 136 19.98 -0.38 12.79
CA PHE A 136 20.54 0.37 11.68
C PHE A 136 19.45 0.86 10.72
N LYS A 137 19.80 1.78 9.81
CA LYS A 137 18.90 2.20 8.73
C LYS A 137 18.50 1.02 7.85
N ILE A 138 17.31 1.09 7.26
CA ILE A 138 16.92 0.18 6.19
C ILE A 138 17.87 0.40 5.00
N PRO A 139 18.47 -0.65 4.39
CA PRO A 139 19.50 -0.48 3.37
C PRO A 139 19.07 0.37 2.16
N GLU A 140 17.81 0.26 1.77
CA GLU A 140 17.24 0.97 0.63
C GLU A 140 16.82 2.42 0.96
N ALA A 141 16.75 2.79 2.24
CA ALA A 141 16.19 4.06 2.68
C ALA A 141 17.14 5.24 2.40
N LYS A 142 16.55 6.32 1.89
CA LYS A 142 17.22 7.59 1.58
C LYS A 142 16.90 8.69 2.60
N GLY A 143 16.01 8.42 3.55
CA GLY A 143 15.63 9.34 4.63
C GLY A 143 14.16 9.16 5.03
N GLU A 144 13.68 10.05 5.88
CA GLU A 144 12.26 10.14 6.25
C GLU A 144 11.45 10.85 5.16
N ILE A 145 12.07 11.85 4.52
CA ILE A 145 11.47 12.66 3.45
C ILE A 145 12.30 12.48 2.18
N VAL A 146 11.67 11.99 1.12
CA VAL A 146 12.29 11.75 -0.18
C VAL A 146 11.46 12.45 -1.26
N ALA A 147 12.13 13.12 -2.20
CA ALA A 147 11.46 13.78 -3.30
C ALA A 147 10.61 12.79 -4.11
N GLY A 148 9.36 13.17 -4.40
CA GLY A 148 8.41 12.32 -5.14
C GLY A 148 7.65 11.31 -4.27
N THR A 149 7.79 11.35 -2.95
CA THR A 149 6.95 10.57 -2.02
C THR A 149 6.02 11.47 -1.22
N GLU A 150 4.86 10.95 -0.88
CA GLU A 150 3.91 11.57 0.03
C GLU A 150 4.33 11.34 1.48
N GLN A 151 3.90 12.24 2.37
CA GLN A 151 4.16 12.13 3.80
C GLN A 151 2.92 11.64 4.54
N PRO A 152 3.09 10.83 5.60
CA PRO A 152 1.96 10.40 6.40
C PRO A 152 1.36 11.55 7.19
N VAL A 153 0.06 11.46 7.45
CA VAL A 153 -0.65 12.41 8.32
C VAL A 153 -0.18 12.25 9.76
N PHE A 154 0.15 11.02 10.15
CA PHE A 154 0.72 10.71 11.45
C PHE A 154 1.75 9.59 11.32
N THR A 155 2.83 9.68 12.11
CA THR A 155 3.83 8.61 12.21
C THR A 155 4.20 8.31 13.66
N GLY A 156 4.28 7.02 14.00
CA GLY A 156 4.77 6.51 15.28
C GLY A 156 6.29 6.55 15.33
N LYS A 157 6.85 7.56 15.99
CA LYS A 157 8.31 7.70 16.14
C LYS A 157 8.91 6.57 16.98
N ILE A 158 10.16 6.22 16.68
CA ILE A 158 10.97 5.35 17.53
C ILE A 158 11.12 6.03 18.89
N ARG A 159 10.56 5.41 19.94
CA ARG A 159 10.81 5.85 21.30
C ARG A 159 12.20 5.37 21.71
N PRO A 160 13.05 6.24 22.30
CA PRO A 160 14.22 5.77 23.02
C PRO A 160 13.77 4.80 24.11
N LEU A 161 14.49 3.69 24.25
CA LEU A 161 14.37 2.81 25.42
C LEU A 161 14.86 3.55 26.67
#